data_AF-A0A914XNB0-F1
#
_entry.id   AF-A0A914XNB0-F1
#
_cell.length_a   1.000
_cell.length_b   1.000
_cell.length_c   1.000
_cell.angle_alpha   90.00
_cell.angle_beta   90.00
_cell.angle_gamma   90.00
#
_symmetry.space_group_name_H-M   'P 1'
#
loop_
_entity.id
_entity.type
_entity.pdbx_description
1 polymer ?
#
loop_
_entity_poly.entity_id
_entity_poly.type
_entity_poly.pdbx_seq_one_letter_code
_entity_poly.pdbx_strand_id
1 'polypeptide(L)'
;MDRLIPGSVRLLKQGKRVLHPAVKGGYNACVDLQCLTDYVNSCISNSPSSIPIKCPVRVLHGKKDPIVPYQNSVNFVKKLQSKDVKLQLLDDQGHNIQLIPEVIGMLDDLLSKNPDRQEEDERDEPPRQYQARNSKL
;
A
#
# COMPACT_ATOMS: atom_id res chain seq x y z
N MET A 1 -17.16 -10.57 -17.48
CA MET A 1 -16.86 -11.85 -16.83
C MET A 1 -16.34 -11.58 -15.44
N ASP A 2 -16.74 -12.40 -14.46
CA ASP A 2 -16.20 -12.32 -13.11
C ASP A 2 -14.74 -12.79 -13.14
N ARG A 3 -13.82 -12.00 -12.57
CA ARG A 3 -12.38 -12.35 -12.52
C ARG A 3 -12.01 -13.25 -11.34
N LEU A 4 -12.79 -13.21 -10.25
CA LEU A 4 -12.45 -13.84 -8.98
C LEU A 4 -13.55 -14.79 -8.47
N ILE A 5 -14.80 -14.32 -8.38
CA ILE A 5 -15.94 -15.12 -7.91
C ILE A 5 -16.99 -15.23 -9.02
N PRO A 6 -17.16 -16.40 -9.64
CA PRO A 6 -18.21 -16.63 -10.64
C PRO A 6 -19.60 -16.25 -10.12
N GLY A 7 -20.36 -15.50 -10.90
CA GLY A 7 -21.69 -15.01 -10.57
C GLY A 7 -21.74 -13.80 -9.64
N SER A 8 -20.61 -13.34 -9.09
CA SER A 8 -20.59 -12.22 -8.15
C SER A 8 -21.13 -10.93 -8.74
N VAL A 9 -20.78 -10.57 -9.98
CA VAL A 9 -21.29 -9.35 -10.64
C VAL A 9 -22.81 -9.40 -10.78
N ARG A 10 -23.40 -10.57 -11.08
CA ARG A 10 -24.86 -10.72 -11.16
C ARG A 10 -25.52 -10.50 -9.80
N LEU A 11 -24.95 -11.06 -8.72
CA LEU A 11 -25.48 -10.91 -7.37
C LEU A 11 -25.40 -9.44 -6.89
N LEU A 12 -24.26 -8.77 -7.12
CA LEU A 12 -24.09 -7.36 -6.78
C LEU A 12 -25.09 -6.46 -7.52
N LYS A 13 -25.34 -6.74 -8.81
CA LYS A 13 -26.36 -6.02 -9.60
C LYS A 13 -27.80 -6.22 -9.09
N GLN A 14 -28.06 -7.30 -8.37
CA GLN A 14 -29.34 -7.56 -7.71
C GLN A 14 -29.42 -6.93 -6.31
N GLY A 15 -28.44 -6.10 -5.92
CA GLY A 15 -28.36 -5.50 -4.58
C GLY A 15 -27.94 -6.48 -3.48
N LYS A 16 -27.49 -7.68 -3.84
CA LYS A 16 -27.02 -8.67 -2.85
C LYS A 16 -25.58 -8.39 -2.44
N ARG A 17 -25.26 -8.78 -1.22
CA ARG A 17 -23.89 -8.79 -0.69
C ARG A 17 -23.13 -10.02 -1.17
N VAL A 18 -21.85 -9.86 -1.45
CA VAL A 18 -20.93 -10.92 -1.83
C VAL A 18 -19.77 -10.97 -0.85
N LEU A 19 -19.47 -12.16 -0.33
CA LEU A 19 -18.25 -12.38 0.44
C LEU A 19 -17.08 -12.54 -0.54
N HIS A 20 -16.20 -11.55 -0.55
CA HIS A 20 -15.03 -11.49 -1.40
C HIS A 20 -13.77 -11.87 -0.61
N PRO A 21 -12.94 -12.84 -1.04
CA PRO A 21 -11.69 -13.15 -0.38
C PRO A 21 -10.71 -11.98 -0.58
N ALA A 22 -10.46 -11.19 0.47
CA ALA A 22 -9.59 -10.03 0.36
C ALA A 22 -8.12 -10.43 0.07
N VAL A 23 -7.70 -11.55 0.66
CA VAL A 23 -6.40 -12.20 0.41
C VAL A 23 -6.58 -13.72 0.45
N LYS A 24 -5.70 -14.46 -0.22
CA LYS A 24 -5.73 -15.93 -0.21
C LYS A 24 -5.54 -16.44 1.23
N GLY A 25 -6.54 -17.13 1.77
CA GLY A 25 -6.52 -17.65 3.13
C GLY A 25 -6.79 -16.62 4.24
N GLY A 26 -7.17 -15.38 3.90
CA GLY A 26 -7.56 -14.37 4.88
C GLY A 26 -9.08 -14.25 5.07
N TYR A 27 -9.48 -13.24 5.84
CA TYR A 27 -10.89 -12.93 6.06
C TYR A 27 -11.57 -12.40 4.80
N ASN A 28 -12.85 -12.77 4.64
CA ASN A 28 -13.67 -12.25 3.56
C ASN A 28 -14.08 -10.80 3.84
N ALA A 29 -13.97 -9.95 2.82
CA ALA A 29 -14.63 -8.66 2.79
C ALA A 29 -16.10 -8.86 2.37
N CYS A 30 -17.03 -8.24 3.09
CA CYS A 30 -18.41 -8.17 2.66
C CYS A 30 -18.57 -6.98 1.71
N VAL A 31 -18.79 -7.26 0.42
CA VAL A 31 -18.87 -6.24 -0.62
C VAL A 31 -20.30 -6.16 -1.14
N ASP A 32 -20.83 -4.95 -1.26
CA ASP A 32 -22.07 -4.67 -1.97
C ASP A 32 -21.86 -3.60 -3.05
N LEU A 33 -22.94 -3.29 -3.76
CA LEU A 33 -22.89 -2.29 -4.84
C LEU A 33 -22.54 -0.89 -4.32
N GLN A 34 -22.91 -0.56 -3.08
CA GLN A 34 -22.57 0.74 -2.49
C GLN A 34 -21.06 0.85 -2.28
N CYS A 35 -20.41 -0.19 -1.75
CA CYS A 35 -18.94 -0.21 -1.61
C CYS A 35 -18.22 0.06 -2.95
N LEU A 36 -18.69 -0.54 -4.04
CA LEU A 36 -18.10 -0.34 -5.36
C LEU A 36 -18.38 1.06 -5.92
N THR A 37 -19.58 1.59 -5.67
CA THR A 37 -19.97 2.96 -6.06
C THR A 37 -19.10 3.98 -5.32
N ASP A 38 -18.93 3.81 -4.02
CA ASP A 38 -18.09 4.65 -3.18
C ASP A 38 -16.64 4.60 -3.67
N TYR A 39 -16.12 3.42 -3.99
CA TYR A 39 -14.79 3.28 -4.58
C TYR A 39 -14.65 4.08 -5.89
N VAL A 40 -15.59 3.95 -6.83
CA VAL A 40 -15.53 4.68 -8.10
C VAL A 40 -15.51 6.20 -7.87
N ASN A 41 -16.32 6.68 -6.92
CA ASN A 41 -16.47 8.11 -6.63
C ASN A 41 -15.32 8.70 -5.80
N SER A 42 -14.65 7.89 -4.98
CA SER A 42 -13.65 8.36 -4.01
C SER A 42 -12.21 7.92 -4.32
N CYS A 43 -12.00 7.00 -5.27
CA CYS A 43 -10.66 6.51 -5.57
C CYS A 43 -9.76 7.65 -6.06
N ILE A 44 -8.67 7.90 -5.32
CA ILE A 44 -7.70 8.95 -5.65
C ILE A 44 -7.08 8.79 -7.04
N SER A 45 -6.96 7.56 -7.53
CA SER A 45 -6.44 7.28 -8.87
C SER A 45 -7.38 7.75 -10.00
N ASN A 46 -8.68 7.92 -9.71
CA ASN A 46 -9.66 8.50 -10.61
C ASN A 46 -9.57 10.04 -10.64
N SER A 47 -8.79 10.67 -9.74
CA SER A 47 -8.55 12.12 -9.76
C SER A 47 -7.99 12.57 -11.11
N PRO A 48 -8.55 13.63 -11.73
CA PRO A 48 -8.22 14.01 -13.11
C PRO A 48 -6.89 14.74 -13.27
N SER A 49 -6.35 15.39 -12.23
CA SER A 49 -5.28 16.39 -12.42
C SER A 49 -4.02 16.12 -11.62
N SER A 50 -4.11 15.90 -10.31
CA SER A 50 -2.91 15.78 -9.46
C SER A 50 -3.21 15.09 -8.13
N ILE A 51 -2.26 14.28 -7.66
CA ILE A 51 -2.31 13.58 -6.37
C ILE A 51 -1.31 14.28 -5.44
N PRO A 52 -1.75 14.89 -4.33
CA PRO A 52 -0.94 15.78 -3.49
C PRO A 52 0.04 15.05 -2.56
N ILE A 53 0.63 13.94 -3.03
CA ILE A 53 1.71 13.23 -2.35
C ILE A 53 3.02 13.88 -2.79
N LYS A 54 3.78 14.41 -1.83
CA LYS A 54 5.03 15.15 -2.08
C LYS A 54 6.29 14.44 -1.55
N CYS A 55 6.13 13.41 -0.72
CA CYS A 55 7.25 12.61 -0.21
C CYS A 55 7.83 11.69 -1.30
N PRO A 56 9.05 11.14 -1.10
CA PRO A 56 9.59 10.13 -2.00
C PRO A 56 8.66 8.92 -2.14
N VAL A 57 8.46 8.45 -3.37
CA VAL A 57 7.59 7.30 -3.67
C VAL A 57 8.36 6.26 -4.47
N ARG A 58 8.24 4.99 -4.06
CA ARG A 58 8.72 3.82 -4.80
C ARG A 58 7.53 2.94 -5.15
N VAL A 59 7.34 2.70 -6.44
CA VAL A 59 6.31 1.79 -6.94
C VAL A 59 7.00 0.64 -7.64
N LEU A 60 6.70 -0.58 -7.22
CA LEU A 60 7.18 -1.79 -7.86
C LEU A 60 5.96 -2.63 -8.23
N HIS A 61 5.90 -3.10 -9.48
CA HIS A 61 4.72 -3.78 -10.02
C HIS A 61 5.14 -4.87 -11.02
N GLY A 62 4.58 -6.08 -10.90
CA GLY A 62 4.85 -7.19 -11.82
C GLY A 62 4.07 -7.07 -13.13
N LYS A 63 4.76 -7.10 -14.29
CA LYS A 63 4.09 -6.92 -15.59
C LYS A 63 3.09 -8.03 -15.95
N LYS A 64 3.17 -9.19 -15.29
CA LYS A 64 2.24 -10.32 -15.46
C LYS A 64 1.14 -10.36 -14.39
N ASP A 65 0.90 -9.27 -13.65
CA ASP A 65 -0.21 -9.21 -12.68
C ASP A 65 -1.56 -9.42 -13.40
N PRO A 66 -2.28 -10.53 -13.12
CA PRO A 66 -3.55 -10.83 -13.79
C PRO A 66 -4.74 -10.12 -13.12
N ILE A 67 -4.56 -9.54 -11.94
CA ILE A 67 -5.60 -8.94 -11.11
C ILE A 67 -5.63 -7.43 -11.34
N VAL A 68 -4.47 -6.77 -11.21
CA VAL A 68 -4.32 -5.32 -11.33
C VAL A 68 -3.39 -4.98 -12.49
N PRO A 69 -3.86 -4.31 -13.56
CA PRO A 69 -2.99 -3.93 -14.68
C PRO A 69 -1.90 -2.94 -14.27
N TYR A 70 -0.65 -3.20 -14.65
CA TYR A 70 0.49 -2.34 -14.31
C TYR A 70 0.37 -0.90 -14.86
N GLN A 71 -0.44 -0.69 -15.91
CA GLN A 71 -0.74 0.64 -16.44
C GLN A 71 -1.38 1.54 -15.39
N ASN A 72 -2.06 0.98 -14.39
CA ASN A 72 -2.57 1.74 -13.25
C ASN A 72 -1.43 2.39 -12.47
N SER A 73 -0.34 1.65 -12.21
CA SER A 73 0.87 2.20 -11.58
C SER A 73 1.55 3.25 -12.46
N VAL A 74 1.63 3.03 -13.77
CA VAL A 74 2.17 4.01 -14.73
C VAL A 74 1.37 5.31 -14.70
N ASN A 75 0.04 5.23 -14.68
CA ASN A 75 -0.83 6.40 -14.63
C ASN A 75 -0.80 7.08 -13.27
N PHE A 76 -0.72 6.31 -12.19
CA PHE A 76 -0.61 6.82 -10.83
C PHE A 76 0.65 7.68 -10.65
N VAL A 77 1.83 7.18 -11.05
CA VAL A 77 3.08 7.93 -10.84
C VAL A 77 3.14 9.24 -11.62
N LYS A 78 2.50 9.31 -12.81
CA LYS A 78 2.40 10.53 -13.60
C LYS A 78 1.58 11.65 -12.93
N LYS A 79 0.69 11.28 -12.00
CA LYS A 79 -0.19 12.23 -11.31
C LYS A 79 0.39 12.73 -9.98
N LEU A 80 1.46 12.12 -9.47
CA LEU A 80 2.05 12.50 -8.18
C LEU A 80 2.71 13.88 -8.26
N GLN A 81 2.55 14.68 -7.20
CA GLN A 81 3.29 15.94 -7.03
C GLN A 81 4.72 15.76 -6.52
N SER A 82 5.08 14.54 -6.13
CA SER A 82 6.40 14.21 -5.63
C SER A 82 7.46 14.45 -6.69
N LYS A 83 8.58 15.04 -6.26
CA LYS A 83 9.76 15.27 -7.09
C LYS A 83 10.69 14.05 -7.13
N ASP A 84 10.48 13.07 -6.26
CA ASP A 84 11.26 11.84 -6.18
C ASP A 84 10.32 10.63 -6.29
N VAL A 85 10.13 10.17 -7.53
CA VAL A 85 9.30 9.01 -7.84
C VAL A 85 10.09 8.03 -8.67
N LYS A 86 10.15 6.78 -8.24
CA LYS A 86 10.71 5.68 -9.02
C LYS A 86 9.65 4.60 -9.23
N LEU A 87 9.42 4.24 -10.50
CA LEU A 87 8.59 3.11 -10.90
C LEU A 87 9.49 2.01 -11.45
N GLN A 88 9.40 0.81 -10.91
CA GLN A 88 10.05 -0.37 -11.44
C GLN A 88 9.00 -1.41 -11.84
N LEU A 89 8.97 -1.74 -13.13
CA LEU A 89 8.10 -2.79 -13.67
C LEU A 89 8.91 -4.06 -13.83
N LEU A 90 8.57 -5.09 -13.07
CA LEU A 90 9.30 -6.35 -13.07
C LEU A 90 8.78 -7.27 -14.16
N ASP A 91 9.67 -7.67 -15.05
CA ASP A 91 9.39 -8.72 -16.02
C ASP A 91 9.14 -10.05 -15.30
N ASP A 92 8.26 -10.87 -15.86
CA ASP A 92 7.90 -12.20 -15.35
C ASP A 92 7.29 -12.29 -13.95
N GLN A 93 7.12 -11.17 -13.23
CA GLN A 93 6.45 -11.13 -11.93
C GLN A 93 4.95 -10.84 -12.06
N GLY A 94 4.15 -11.45 -11.18
CA GLY A 94 2.70 -11.28 -11.11
C GLY A 94 2.24 -10.37 -9.97
N HIS A 95 1.02 -10.61 -9.48
CA HIS A 95 0.41 -9.84 -8.38
C HIS A 95 1.18 -9.97 -7.06
N ASN A 96 1.64 -11.19 -6.76
CA ASN A 96 2.44 -11.46 -5.57
C ASN A 96 3.91 -11.44 -5.97
N ILE A 97 4.67 -10.52 -5.36
CA ILE A 97 6.09 -10.34 -5.63
C ILE A 97 6.84 -10.84 -4.40
N GLN A 98 7.80 -11.74 -4.62
CA GLN A 98 8.63 -12.28 -3.55
C GLN A 98 9.66 -11.25 -3.09
N LEU A 99 10.28 -11.49 -1.94
CA LEU A 99 11.38 -10.66 -1.45
C LEU A 99 12.64 -10.93 -2.29
N ILE A 100 12.74 -10.25 -3.43
CA ILE A 100 13.85 -10.32 -4.39
C ILE A 100 14.73 -9.06 -4.28
N PRO A 101 15.96 -9.08 -4.83
CA PRO A 101 16.89 -7.95 -4.72
C PRO A 101 16.32 -6.60 -5.19
N GLU A 102 15.45 -6.59 -6.18
CA GLU A 102 14.78 -5.40 -6.68
C GLU A 102 13.85 -4.76 -5.64
N VAL A 103 13.15 -5.60 -4.86
CA VAL A 103 12.29 -5.13 -3.76
C VAL A 103 13.13 -4.53 -2.66
N ILE A 104 14.21 -5.21 -2.27
CA ILE A 104 15.15 -4.74 -1.25
C ILE A 104 15.78 -3.42 -1.68
N GLY A 105 16.31 -3.34 -2.91
CA GLY A 105 16.94 -2.12 -3.42
C GLY A 105 15.98 -0.93 -3.53
N MET A 106 14.69 -1.16 -3.83
CA MET A 106 13.68 -0.10 -3.79
C MET A 106 13.39 0.37 -2.37
N LEU A 107 13.37 -0.54 -1.38
CA LEU A 107 13.21 -0.20 0.03
C LEU A 107 14.42 0.57 0.56
N ASP A 108 15.64 0.10 0.31
CA ASP A 108 16.87 0.77 0.74
C ASP A 108 16.97 2.18 0.14
N ASP A 109 16.70 2.32 -1.17
CA ASP A 109 16.69 3.63 -1.83
C ASP A 109 15.62 4.54 -1.22
N LEU A 110 14.42 4.05 -0.91
CA LEU A 110 13.38 4.85 -0.24
C LEU A 110 13.81 5.30 1.16
N LEU A 111 14.34 4.39 1.97
CA LEU A 111 14.75 4.66 3.35
C LEU A 111 15.92 5.65 3.39
N SER A 112 16.82 5.61 2.40
CA SER A 112 17.92 6.57 2.27
C SER A 112 17.48 8.02 2.07
N LYS A 113 16.22 8.27 1.67
CA LYS A 113 15.70 9.63 1.43
C LYS A 113 15.23 10.36 2.68
N ASN A 114 15.22 9.70 3.84
CA ASN A 114 14.93 10.31 5.14
C ASN A 114 16.14 10.15 6.08
N PRO A 115 17.23 10.90 5.88
CA PRO A 115 18.42 10.83 6.74
C PRO A 115 18.18 11.33 8.17
N ASP A 116 17.11 12.10 8.42
CA ASP A 116 16.80 12.71 9.72
C ASP A 116 16.31 11.73 10.82
N ARG A 117 16.63 10.44 10.72
CA ARG A 117 16.49 9.46 11.82
C ARG A 117 17.84 8.93 12.33
N GLN A 118 18.94 9.53 11.92
CA GLN A 118 20.29 9.18 12.40
C GLN A 118 20.94 10.37 13.10
N GLU A 119 20.33 10.91 14.16
CA GLU A 119 21.00 11.89 15.05
C GLU A 119 20.25 12.06 16.40
N GLU A 120 19.84 10.97 17.07
CA GLU A 120 19.41 11.04 18.50
C GLU A 120 19.86 9.83 19.36
N ASP A 121 20.86 9.04 18.94
CA ASP A 121 21.36 7.89 19.74
C ASP A 121 22.71 8.14 20.43
N GLU A 122 23.05 9.41 20.69
CA GLU A 122 24.14 9.80 21.61
C GLU A 122 23.59 10.71 22.71
N ARG A 123 22.77 10.15 23.61
CA ARG A 123 22.71 10.64 24.99
C ARG A 123 22.94 9.46 25.92
N ASP A 124 24.20 9.28 26.28
CA ASP A 124 24.66 8.59 27.48
C ASP A 124 24.09 9.30 28.74
N GLU A 125 22.77 9.21 28.97
CA GLU A 125 22.23 9.46 30.32
C GLU A 125 22.32 8.14 31.10
N PRO A 126 23.09 8.10 32.21
CA PRO A 126 23.12 6.91 33.05
C PRO A 126 21.71 6.63 33.58
N PRO A 127 21.37 5.35 33.85
CA PRO A 127 20.04 4.98 34.30
C PRO A 127 19.63 5.79 35.52
N ARG A 128 18.48 6.48 35.46
CA ARG A 128 17.91 7.18 36.62
C ARG A 128 17.78 6.18 37.76
N GLN A 129 18.53 6.39 38.82
CA GLN A 129 18.42 5.60 40.04
C GLN A 129 16.98 5.64 40.53
N TYR A 130 16.35 4.46 40.58
CA TYR A 130 15.02 4.29 41.12
C TYR A 130 15.04 4.62 42.63
N GLN A 131 14.61 5.82 42.99
CA GLN A 131 14.34 6.13 44.40
C GLN A 131 13.02 5.48 44.77
N ALA A 132 13.10 4.38 45.51
CA ALA A 132 11.94 3.77 46.14
C ALA A 132 11.23 4.83 47.00
N ARG A 133 9.97 5.12 46.66
CA ARG A 133 9.09 5.91 47.52
C ARG A 133 8.89 5.13 48.81
N ASN A 134 9.59 5.53 49.87
CA ASN A 134 9.30 5.09 51.23
C ASN A 134 7.86 5.51 51.56
N SER A 135 6.93 4.56 51.48
CA SER A 135 5.63 4.64 52.11
C SER A 135 5.85 4.61 53.63
N LYS A 136 5.79 5.78 54.27
CA LYS A 136 5.59 5.88 55.72
C LYS A 136 4.21 5.33 56.05
N LEU A 137 4.19 4.26 56.85
CA LEU A 137 3.12 3.97 57.81
C LEU A 137 3.37 4.80 59.07
#